data_AF-A0A4Y3PLN0-F1
#
_entry.id   AF-A0A4Y3PLN0-F1
#
_cell.length_a   1.000
_cell.length_b   1.000
_cell.length_c   1.000
_cell.angle_alpha   90.00
_cell.angle_beta   90.00
_cell.angle_gamma   90.00
#
_symmetry.space_group_name_H-M   'P 1'
#
loop_
_entity.id
_entity.type
_entity.pdbx_description
1 polymer ?
#
loop_
_entity_poly.entity_id
_entity_poly.type
_entity_poly.pdbx_seq_one_letter_code
_entity_poly.pdbx_strand_id
1 'polypeptide(L)'
;MFWFVWAVVGVVVWWAMNSIMTGKAAGTSWWASLIAALLGSWLGDLVLGDWLWLWAGFNVIAGVIGAVVLTWLWNLLSKQAK
;
A
#
# COMPACT_ATOMS: atom_id res chain seq x y z
N MET A 1 -0.36 -3.40 -18.93
CA MET A 1 0.66 -2.47 -18.38
C MET A 1 0.26 -1.95 -17.00
N PHE A 2 -1.02 -1.60 -16.77
CA PHE A 2 -1.60 -1.29 -15.46
C PHE A 2 -1.16 -2.23 -14.32
N TRP A 3 -1.43 -3.53 -14.44
CA TRP A 3 -1.13 -4.53 -13.40
C TRP A 3 0.35 -4.60 -13.00
N PHE A 4 1.25 -4.29 -13.94
CA PHE A 4 2.68 -4.26 -13.67
C PHE A 4 3.07 -3.02 -12.84
N VAL A 5 2.61 -1.83 -13.26
CA VAL A 5 2.89 -0.58 -12.53
C VAL A 5 2.26 -0.62 -11.14
N TRP A 6 1.01 -1.09 -11.04
CA TRP A 6 0.34 -1.31 -9.75
C TRP A 6 1.15 -2.21 -8.82
N ALA A 7 1.58 -3.38 -9.30
CA ALA A 7 2.35 -4.32 -8.49
C ALA A 7 3.69 -3.72 -8.05
N VAL A 8 4.39 -3.01 -8.94
CA VAL A 8 5.65 -2.33 -8.62
C VAL A 8 5.43 -1.25 -7.55
N VAL A 9 4.44 -0.37 -7.73
CA VAL A 9 4.15 0.70 -6.76
C VAL A 9 3.75 0.11 -5.41
N GLY A 10 2.85 -0.89 -5.39
CA GLY A 10 2.42 -1.54 -4.16
C GLY A 10 3.58 -2.22 -3.42
N VAL A 11 4.47 -2.90 -4.13
CA VAL A 11 5.66 -3.54 -3.53
C VAL A 11 6.67 -2.50 -3.02
N VAL A 12 6.90 -1.41 -3.76
CA VAL A 12 7.79 -0.32 -3.32
C VAL A 12 7.27 0.35 -2.06
N VAL A 13 5.97 0.66 -2.01
CA VAL A 13 5.35 1.26 -0.83
C VAL A 13 5.33 0.29 0.34
N TRP A 14 5.02 -0.98 0.10
CA TRP A 14 5.10 -2.02 1.12
C TRP A 14 6.51 -2.10 1.73
N TRP A 15 7.55 -2.13 0.91
CA TRP A 15 8.94 -2.17 1.37
C TRP A 15 9.30 -0.92 2.17
N ALA A 16 8.90 0.27 1.70
CA ALA A 16 9.12 1.52 2.41
C ALA A 16 8.36 1.59 3.75
N MET A 17 7.11 1.13 3.78
CA MET A 17 6.31 1.05 5.01
C MET A 17 6.92 0.07 6.00
N ASN A 18 7.40 -1.08 5.50
CA ASN A 18 8.05 -2.08 6.33
C ASN A 18 9.40 -1.60 6.88
N SER A 19 10.15 -0.78 6.13
CA SER A 19 11.42 -0.18 6.59
C SER A 19 11.22 0.98 7.56
N ILE A 20 10.16 1.78 7.40
CA ILE A 20 9.83 2.90 8.31
C ILE A 20 9.19 2.37 9.61
N MET A 21 8.36 1.35 9.52
CA MET A 21 7.66 0.76 10.66
C MET A 21 8.44 -0.38 11.33
N THR A 22 9.76 -0.48 11.09
CA THR A 22 10.61 -1.51 11.70
C THR A 22 10.50 -1.48 13.23
N GLY A 23 9.96 -2.56 13.81
CA GLY A 23 9.71 -2.72 15.23
C GLY A 23 8.45 -3.56 15.50
N LYS A 24 7.98 -3.62 16.75
CA LYS A 24 6.75 -4.35 17.20
C LYS A 24 5.46 -3.99 16.41
N ALA A 25 5.51 -2.99 15.54
CA ALA A 25 4.43 -2.55 14.65
C ALA A 25 4.42 -3.24 13.28
N ALA A 26 5.52 -3.88 12.87
CA ALA A 26 5.48 -4.89 11.82
C ALA A 26 4.69 -6.07 12.40
N GLY A 27 3.37 -6.07 12.18
CA GLY A 27 2.52 -7.19 12.56
C GLY A 27 3.16 -8.49 12.10
N THR A 28 2.98 -9.55 12.88
CA THR A 28 3.65 -10.86 12.74
C THR A 28 3.52 -11.51 11.35
N SER A 29 2.73 -10.94 10.44
CA SER A 29 2.52 -11.40 9.07
C SER A 29 2.96 -10.33 8.08
N TRP A 30 4.23 -10.41 7.65
CA TRP A 30 4.76 -9.69 6.49
C TRP A 30 3.81 -9.85 5.30
N TRP A 31 3.35 -11.07 5.02
CA TRP A 31 2.44 -11.35 3.91
C TRP A 31 1.14 -10.54 3.97
N ALA A 32 0.57 -10.34 5.16
CA ALA A 32 -0.65 -9.56 5.28
C ALA A 32 -0.42 -8.06 5.05
N SER A 33 0.72 -7.50 5.46
CA SER A 33 1.05 -6.10 5.16
C SER A 33 1.32 -5.86 3.67
N LEU A 34 1.88 -6.85 2.97
CA LEU A 34 2.03 -6.81 1.51
C LEU A 34 0.67 -6.81 0.81
N ILE A 35 -0.24 -7.69 1.22
CA ILE A 35 -1.60 -7.73 0.68
C ILE A 35 -2.32 -6.40 0.96
N ALA A 36 -2.18 -5.85 2.16
CA ALA A 36 -2.77 -4.56 2.52
C ALA A 36 -2.23 -3.41 1.65
N ALA A 37 -0.93 -3.38 1.35
CA ALA A 37 -0.33 -2.37 0.48
C ALA A 37 -0.77 -2.52 -0.98
N LEU A 38 -0.88 -3.75 -1.50
CA LEU A 38 -1.37 -4.02 -2.85
C LEU A 38 -2.85 -3.64 -3.00
N LEU A 39 -3.69 -4.06 -2.06
CA LEU A 39 -5.10 -3.65 -2.03
C LEU A 39 -5.24 -2.14 -1.84
N GLY A 40 -4.39 -1.54 -1.01
CA GLY A 40 -4.39 -0.11 -0.78
C GLY A 40 -4.01 0.69 -2.00
N SER A 41 -2.99 0.28 -2.74
CA SER A 41 -2.61 0.96 -3.98
C SER A 41 -3.65 0.84 -5.07
N TRP A 42 -4.32 -0.31 -5.16
CA TRP A 42 -5.43 -0.47 -6.09
C TRP A 42 -6.64 0.39 -5.69
N LEU A 43 -7.00 0.37 -4.40
CA LEU A 43 -8.13 1.13 -3.89
C LEU A 43 -7.88 2.65 -3.97
N GLY A 44 -6.64 3.08 -3.71
CA GLY A 44 -6.23 4.48 -3.79
C GLY A 44 -6.42 5.05 -5.19
N ASP A 45 -5.93 4.34 -6.21
CA ASP A 45 -6.14 4.67 -7.62
C ASP A 45 -7.64 4.72 -7.98
N LEU A 46 -8.39 3.71 -7.56
CA LEU A 46 -9.84 3.63 -7.84
C LEU A 46 -10.65 4.76 -7.18
N VAL A 47 -10.32 5.14 -5.94
CA VAL A 47 -11.09 6.12 -5.14
C VAL A 47 -10.68 7.55 -5.44
N LEU A 48 -9.37 7.81 -5.54
CA LEU A 48 -8.87 9.17 -5.78
C LEU A 48 -8.87 9.51 -7.27
N GLY A 49 -8.96 8.50 -8.14
CA GLY A 49 -9.08 8.66 -9.59
C GLY A 49 -7.82 9.19 -10.25
N ASP A 50 -7.97 9.67 -11.49
CA ASP A 50 -6.87 10.01 -12.38
C ASP A 50 -6.47 11.49 -12.24
N TRP A 51 -5.41 11.77 -11.50
CA TRP A 51 -4.89 13.12 -11.34
C TRP A 51 -3.39 13.14 -11.09
N LEU A 52 -2.74 14.21 -11.58
CA LEU A 52 -1.34 14.55 -11.33
C LEU A 52 -0.32 13.61 -12.00
N TRP A 53 -0.19 12.35 -11.56
CA TRP A 53 0.77 11.42 -12.12
C TRP A 53 0.13 10.08 -12.51
N LEU A 54 -0.28 10.00 -13.78
CA LEU A 54 -0.67 8.75 -14.42
C LEU A 54 0.53 8.07 -15.08
N TRP A 55 0.69 6.78 -14.82
CA TRP A 55 1.67 5.96 -15.50
C TRP A 55 1.09 4.60 -15.90
N ALA A 56 1.05 4.34 -17.21
CA ALA A 56 0.46 3.14 -17.80
C ALA A 56 -1.00 2.85 -17.38
N GLY A 57 -1.80 3.90 -17.16
CA GLY A 57 -3.20 3.82 -16.74
C GLY A 57 -3.39 3.67 -15.23
N PHE A 58 -2.33 3.79 -14.43
CA PHE A 58 -2.38 3.77 -12.97
C PHE A 58 -1.89 5.11 -12.42
N ASN A 59 -2.67 5.74 -11.54
CA ASN A 59 -2.26 6.93 -10.82
C ASN A 59 -1.33 6.54 -9.67
N VAL A 60 -0.04 6.81 -9.87
CA VAL A 60 1.03 6.44 -8.93
C VAL A 60 0.83 7.13 -7.58
N ILE A 61 0.42 8.39 -7.57
CA ILE A 61 0.28 9.18 -6.34
C ILE A 61 -0.93 8.71 -5.54
N ALA A 62 -2.07 8.54 -6.21
CA ALA A 62 -3.27 7.98 -5.61
C ALA A 62 -3.00 6.59 -5.03
N GLY A 63 -2.30 5.74 -5.79
CA GLY A 63 -1.88 4.41 -5.34
C GLY A 63 -0.95 4.43 -4.13
N VAL A 64 0.03 5.34 -4.09
CA VAL A 64 0.91 5.48 -2.92
C VAL A 64 0.11 5.86 -1.68
N ILE A 65 -0.80 6.83 -1.79
CA ILE A 65 -1.63 7.28 -0.67
C ILE A 65 -2.48 6.11 -0.15
N GLY A 66 -3.19 5.41 -1.05
CA GLY A 66 -4.03 4.28 -0.66
C GLY A 66 -3.24 3.15 -0.01
N ALA A 67 -2.06 2.80 -0.56
CA ALA A 67 -1.19 1.77 0.01
C ALA A 67 -0.70 2.15 1.41
N VAL A 68 -0.28 3.39 1.63
CA VAL A 68 0.15 3.89 2.95
C VAL A 68 -0.99 3.81 3.96
N VAL A 69 -2.18 4.32 3.61
CA VAL A 69 -3.35 4.36 4.51
C VAL A 69 -3.80 2.96 4.90
N LEU A 70 -3.95 2.03 3.94
CA LEU A 70 -4.41 0.68 4.24
C LEU A 70 -3.36 -0.14 4.99
N THR A 71 -2.08 0.02 4.68
CA THR A 71 -1.00 -0.63 5.43
C THR A 71 -0.93 -0.11 6.87
N TRP A 72 -1.13 1.20 7.07
CA TRP A 72 -1.19 1.79 8.40
C TRP A 72 -2.41 1.29 9.20
N LEU A 73 -3.59 1.25 8.58
CA LEU A 73 -4.81 0.67 9.17
C LEU A 73 -4.61 -0.79 9.58
N TRP A 74 -4.00 -1.60 8.71
CA TRP A 74 -3.66 -2.99 9.01
C TRP A 74 -2.75 -3.11 10.24
N ASN A 75 -1.74 -2.27 10.33
CA ASN A 75 -0.82 -2.26 11.48
C ASN A 75 -1.50 -1.79 12.78
N LEU A 76 -2.50 -0.92 12.71
CA LEU A 76 -3.31 -0.56 13.88
C LEU A 76 -4.19 -1.72 14.34
N LEU A 77 -4.91 -2.36 13.41
CA LEU A 77 -5.81 -3.48 13.72
C LEU A 77 -5.04 -4.68 14.27
N SER A 78 -3.91 -5.02 13.67
CA SER A 78 -3.06 -6.12 14.12
C SER A 78 -2.44 -5.89 15.50
N LYS A 79 -2.28 -4.64 15.93
CA LYS A 79 -1.89 -4.31 17.32
C LYS A 79 -3.04 -4.52 18.30
N GLN A 80 -4.28 -4.19 17.93
CA GLN A 80 -5.44 -4.36 18.81
C GLN A 80 -5.87 -5.83 18.96
N ALA A 81 -5.59 -6.67 17.96
CA ALA A 81 -5.91 -8.09 17.98
C ALA A 81 -4.96 -8.96 18.82
N LYS A 82 -3.90 -8.36 19.41
CA LYS A 82 -2.97 -9.01 20.35
C LYS A 82 -3.24 -8.54 21.77
#